data_AF-A0A261GP80-F1
#
_entry.id   AF-A0A261GP80-F1
#
_cell.length_a   1.000
_cell.length_b   1.000
_cell.length_c   1.000
_cell.angle_alpha   90.00
_cell.angle_beta   90.00
_cell.angle_gamma   90.00
#
_symmetry.space_group_name_H-M   'P 1'
#
loop_
_entity.id
_entity.type
_entity.pdbx_description
1 polymer ?
#
loop_
_entity_poly.entity_id
_entity_poly.type
_entity_poly.pdbx_seq_one_letter_code
_entity_poly.pdbx_strand_id
1 'polypeptide(L)'
;KVPYDIVLGMEEINDDFSDTDTVLVIGANDTVNPAAAENPGSPLAGMPVLEVWKARNVVVFKRGMATGYAGVQNPLFFKENTSMLFGDAKASVDAILKAM
;
A
#
# COMPACT_ATOMS: atom_id res chain seq x y z
N LYS A 1 -0.74 -6.65 -21.24
CA LYS A 1 -1.66 -7.45 -20.39
C LYS A 1 -0.82 -8.05 -19.28
N VAL A 2 -1.31 -8.08 -18.04
CA VAL A 2 -0.60 -8.67 -16.89
C VAL A 2 -0.80 -10.19 -16.94
N PRO A 3 0.27 -11.02 -16.90
CA PRO A 3 0.16 -12.47 -16.75
C PRO A 3 -0.59 -12.85 -15.45
N TYR A 4 -1.44 -13.88 -15.49
CA TYR A 4 -2.28 -14.24 -14.33
C TYR A 4 -1.50 -14.98 -13.22
N ASP A 5 -0.44 -15.68 -13.60
CA ASP A 5 0.46 -16.42 -12.72
C ASP A 5 1.21 -15.53 -11.72
N ILE A 6 1.34 -14.23 -12.01
CA ILE A 6 1.96 -13.25 -11.11
C ILE A 6 0.93 -12.44 -10.32
N VAL A 7 -0.36 -12.74 -10.44
CA VAL A 7 -1.43 -12.08 -9.69
C VAL A 7 -1.89 -13.00 -8.58
N LEU A 8 -1.61 -12.61 -7.34
CA LEU A 8 -1.85 -13.43 -6.17
C LEU A 8 -3.02 -12.89 -5.34
N GLY A 9 -3.73 -13.81 -4.68
CA GLY A 9 -4.75 -13.48 -3.69
C GLY A 9 -4.12 -12.89 -2.42
N MET A 10 -4.93 -12.19 -1.63
CA MET A 10 -4.44 -11.54 -0.41
C MET A 10 -3.91 -12.53 0.63
N GLU A 11 -4.59 -13.66 0.82
CA GLU A 11 -4.15 -14.73 1.74
C GLU A 11 -2.86 -15.40 1.28
N GLU A 12 -2.62 -15.44 -0.05
CA GLU A 12 -1.45 -16.10 -0.63
C GLU A 12 -0.18 -15.25 -0.50
N ILE A 13 -0.30 -13.92 -0.50
CA ILE A 13 0.85 -13.00 -0.59
C ILE A 13 1.25 -12.35 0.74
N ASN A 14 0.39 -12.40 1.77
CA ASN A 14 0.62 -11.63 3.00
C ASN A 14 1.85 -12.08 3.81
N ASP A 15 2.19 -13.38 3.76
CA ASP A 15 3.34 -13.94 4.48
C ASP A 15 4.68 -13.54 3.82
N ASP A 16 4.68 -13.35 2.50
CA ASP A 16 5.85 -13.00 1.70
C ASP A 16 6.32 -11.55 1.89
N PHE A 17 5.47 -10.66 2.41
CA PHE A 17 5.84 -9.25 2.60
C PHE A 17 7.05 -9.10 3.52
N SER A 18 7.22 -9.99 4.51
CA SER A 18 8.37 -9.93 5.43
C SER A 18 9.73 -10.15 4.75
N ASP A 19 9.75 -10.88 3.63
CA ASP A 19 10.94 -11.14 2.82
C ASP A 19 11.01 -10.22 1.58
N THR A 20 10.10 -9.25 1.44
CA THR A 20 10.01 -8.36 0.28
C THR A 20 10.83 -7.08 0.49
N ASP A 21 11.75 -6.79 -0.43
CA ASP A 21 12.61 -5.60 -0.36
C ASP A 21 11.87 -4.28 -0.60
N THR A 22 10.87 -4.26 -1.47
CA THR A 22 10.12 -3.05 -1.82
C THR A 22 8.71 -3.37 -2.27
N VAL A 23 7.73 -2.65 -1.73
CA VAL A 23 6.32 -2.68 -2.16
C VAL A 23 5.92 -1.34 -2.75
N LEU A 24 5.33 -1.36 -3.94
CA LEU A 24 4.75 -0.18 -4.59
C LEU A 24 3.23 -0.19 -4.39
N VAL A 25 2.72 0.72 -3.56
CA VAL A 25 1.29 0.89 -3.32
C VAL A 25 0.76 1.94 -4.27
N ILE A 26 0.06 1.52 -5.32
CA ILE A 26 -0.41 2.42 -6.38
C ILE A 26 -1.89 2.73 -6.19
N GLY A 27 -2.21 3.92 -5.68
CA GLY A 27 -3.60 4.41 -5.56
C GLY A 27 -4.46 3.71 -4.50
N ALA A 28 -3.92 2.72 -3.78
CA ALA A 28 -4.60 2.07 -2.67
C ALA A 28 -4.45 2.87 -1.36
N ASN A 29 -5.45 2.75 -0.48
CA ASN A 29 -5.45 3.39 0.83
C ASN A 29 -6.02 2.48 1.91
N ASP A 30 -7.34 2.25 1.90
CA ASP A 30 -8.00 1.51 2.99
C ASP A 30 -7.57 0.03 3.04
N THR A 31 -7.32 -0.59 1.88
CA THR A 31 -6.88 -1.99 1.75
C THR A 31 -5.45 -2.26 2.21
N VAL A 32 -4.69 -1.21 2.55
CA VAL A 32 -3.32 -1.30 3.08
C VAL A 32 -3.21 -0.57 4.43
N ASN A 33 -4.34 -0.29 5.09
CA ASN A 33 -4.39 0.52 6.29
C ASN A 33 -4.14 -0.36 7.55
N PRO A 34 -3.03 -0.16 8.28
CA PRO A 34 -2.72 -0.95 9.48
C PRO A 34 -3.78 -0.84 10.58
N ALA A 35 -4.57 0.24 10.59
CA ALA A 35 -5.63 0.42 11.57
C ALA A 35 -6.72 -0.67 11.50
N ALA A 36 -6.83 -1.40 10.38
CA ALA A 36 -7.73 -2.54 10.27
C ALA A 36 -7.33 -3.72 11.17
N ALA A 37 -6.01 -3.89 11.38
CA ALA A 37 -5.44 -4.98 12.19
C ALA A 37 -5.03 -4.51 13.59
N GLU A 38 -4.48 -3.30 13.72
CA GLU A 38 -3.85 -2.80 14.95
C GLU A 38 -4.82 -2.02 15.86
N ASN A 39 -5.96 -1.54 15.35
CA ASN A 39 -6.87 -0.67 16.10
C ASN A 39 -8.32 -1.20 16.12
N PRO A 40 -8.76 -1.88 17.20
CA PRO A 40 -10.13 -2.37 17.34
C PRO A 40 -11.23 -1.30 17.31
N GLY A 41 -10.90 -0.04 17.59
CA GLY A 41 -11.84 1.09 17.51
C GLY A 41 -11.94 1.73 16.12
N SER A 42 -11.15 1.26 15.16
CA SER A 42 -11.20 1.73 13.78
C SER A 42 -12.48 1.27 13.08
N PRO A 43 -13.10 2.11 12.22
CA PRO A 43 -14.14 1.67 11.28
C PRO A 43 -13.70 0.53 10.34
N LEU A 44 -12.39 0.31 10.20
CA LEU A 44 -11.79 -0.74 9.39
C LEU A 44 -11.48 -2.02 10.19
N ALA A 45 -11.76 -2.07 11.49
CA ALA A 45 -11.37 -3.18 12.35
C ALA A 45 -11.92 -4.52 11.83
N GLY A 46 -11.03 -5.50 11.66
CA GLY A 46 -11.38 -6.83 11.15
C GLY A 46 -11.53 -6.92 9.63
N MET A 47 -11.34 -5.81 8.90
CA MET A 47 -11.28 -5.84 7.44
C MET A 47 -9.99 -6.54 6.99
N PRO A 48 -10.06 -7.52 6.08
CA PRO A 48 -8.87 -8.09 5.46
C PRO A 48 -8.09 -7.01 4.70
N VAL A 49 -6.79 -6.87 5.01
CA VAL A 49 -5.88 -5.91 4.39
C VAL A 49 -4.57 -6.57 3.96
N LEU A 50 -3.88 -5.95 3.01
CA LEU A 50 -2.51 -6.29 2.66
C LEU A 50 -1.56 -5.67 3.68
N GLU A 51 -0.78 -6.50 4.37
CA GLU A 51 0.14 -6.08 5.43
C GLU A 51 1.47 -5.55 4.88
N VAL A 52 1.38 -4.64 3.91
CA VAL A 52 2.53 -4.11 3.15
C VAL A 52 3.60 -3.46 4.05
N TRP A 53 3.22 -3.04 5.25
CA TRP A 53 4.16 -2.46 6.24
C TRP A 53 5.19 -3.47 6.75
N LYS A 54 5.01 -4.77 6.52
CA LYS A 54 5.99 -5.81 6.83
C LYS A 54 7.19 -5.82 5.89
N ALA A 55 7.09 -5.19 4.71
CA ALA A 55 8.19 -5.10 3.75
C ALA A 55 9.31 -4.17 4.21
N ARG A 56 10.52 -4.37 3.66
CA ARG A 56 11.69 -3.55 3.97
C ARG A 56 11.46 -2.07 3.61
N ASN A 57 10.84 -1.81 2.45
CA ASN A 57 10.48 -0.46 2.01
C ASN A 57 9.08 -0.44 1.40
N VAL A 58 8.31 0.62 1.65
CA VAL A 58 7.01 0.86 1.04
C VAL A 58 6.99 2.22 0.35
N VAL A 59 6.56 2.27 -0.90
CA VAL A 59 6.38 3.53 -1.65
C VAL A 59 4.92 3.69 -2.01
N VAL A 60 4.28 4.74 -1.51
CA VAL A 60 2.86 5.01 -1.72
C VAL A 60 2.67 6.10 -2.76
N PHE A 61 2.00 5.77 -3.86
CA PHE A 61 1.69 6.68 -4.96
C PHE A 61 0.29 7.27 -4.75
N LYS A 62 0.22 8.56 -4.44
CA LYS A 62 -1.07 9.27 -4.28
C LYS A 62 -0.94 10.77 -4.55
N ARG A 63 -2.06 11.45 -4.75
CA ARG A 63 -2.07 12.90 -5.07
C ARG A 63 -1.78 13.84 -3.88
N GLY A 64 -1.94 13.37 -2.65
CA GLY A 64 -1.79 14.17 -1.42
C GLY A 64 -2.18 13.36 -0.19
N MET A 65 -2.33 13.95 1.00
CA MET A 65 -2.59 13.21 2.26
C MET A 65 -4.07 12.86 2.54
N ALA A 66 -4.96 13.03 1.57
CA ALA A 66 -6.39 12.74 1.72
C ALA A 66 -6.69 11.30 2.18
N THR A 67 -7.77 11.13 2.94
CA THR A 67 -8.28 9.85 3.43
C THR A 67 -8.85 8.99 2.30
N GLY A 68 -9.02 7.69 2.57
CA GLY A 68 -9.72 6.77 1.67
C GLY A 68 -11.23 6.88 1.77
N TYR A 69 -11.92 5.85 1.30
CA TYR A 69 -13.38 5.76 1.34
C TYR A 69 -13.90 5.70 2.78
N ALA A 70 -13.19 4.99 3.65
CA ALA A 70 -13.53 4.87 5.08
C ALA A 70 -13.37 6.17 5.87
N GLY A 71 -12.84 7.24 5.26
CA GLY A 71 -12.73 8.55 5.90
C GLY A 71 -11.74 8.62 7.06
N VAL A 72 -10.89 7.60 7.23
CA VAL A 72 -9.89 7.55 8.29
C VAL A 72 -8.48 7.81 7.77
N GLN A 73 -7.63 8.35 8.66
CA GLN A 73 -6.21 8.49 8.39
C GLN A 73 -5.55 7.11 8.32
N ASN A 74 -4.54 6.97 7.45
CA ASN A 74 -3.80 5.73 7.32
C ASN A 74 -2.44 5.85 8.01
N PRO A 75 -2.20 5.12 9.12
CA PRO A 75 -0.92 5.12 9.83
C PRO A 75 0.27 4.69 8.97
N LEU A 76 0.05 3.90 7.90
CA LEU A 76 1.12 3.48 6.98
C LEU A 76 1.95 4.67 6.49
N PHE A 77 1.29 5.80 6.19
CA PHE A 77 1.95 6.97 5.59
C PHE A 77 2.96 7.66 6.52
N PHE A 78 3.04 7.23 7.78
CA PHE A 78 3.93 7.79 8.80
C PHE A 78 4.93 6.76 9.33
N LYS A 79 4.91 5.51 8.84
CA LYS A 79 5.90 4.50 9.25
C LYS A 79 7.27 4.84 8.64
N GLU A 80 8.34 4.56 9.37
CA GLU A 80 9.72 4.93 9.00
C GLU A 80 10.17 4.30 7.66
N ASN A 81 9.70 3.09 7.36
CA ASN A 81 9.98 2.38 6.12
C ASN A 81 9.09 2.82 4.95
N THR A 82 8.24 3.84 5.12
CA THR A 82 7.28 4.28 4.11
C THR A 82 7.64 5.64 3.55
N SER A 83 7.74 5.72 2.23
CA SER A 83 7.94 6.96 1.47
C SER A 83 6.68 7.31 0.67
N MET A 84 6.32 8.60 0.66
CA MET A 84 5.19 9.11 -0.09
C MET A 84 5.67 9.69 -1.43
N LEU A 85 5.17 9.16 -2.55
CA LEU A 85 5.36 9.73 -3.87
C LEU A 85 4.11 10.49 -4.29
N PHE A 86 4.16 11.81 -4.17
CA PHE A 86 3.02 12.66 -4.50
C PHE A 86 2.91 12.93 -5.99
N GLY A 87 1.72 12.69 -6.56
CA GLY A 87 1.44 12.95 -7.96
C GLY A 87 0.28 12.15 -8.53
N ASP A 88 0.06 12.30 -9.83
CA ASP A 88 -0.76 11.37 -10.60
C ASP A 88 -0.02 10.03 -10.74
N ALA A 89 -0.70 8.93 -10.40
CA ALA A 89 -0.08 7.61 -10.35
C ALA A 89 0.46 7.17 -11.72
N LYS A 90 -0.29 7.44 -12.80
CA LYS A 90 0.15 7.07 -14.16
C LYS A 90 1.38 7.87 -14.57
N ALA A 91 1.35 9.19 -14.38
CA ALA A 91 2.48 10.05 -14.72
C ALA A 91 3.74 9.67 -13.94
N SER A 92 3.63 9.34 -12.65
CA SER A 92 4.74 8.89 -11.82
C SER A 92 5.33 7.57 -12.29
N VAL A 93 4.49 6.57 -12.60
CA VAL A 93 4.94 5.26 -13.12
C VAL A 93 5.60 5.42 -14.49
N ASP A 94 5.00 6.21 -15.39
CA ASP A 94 5.58 6.48 -16.72
C ASP A 94 6.94 7.19 -16.62
N ALA A 95 7.13 8.05 -15.62
CA ALA A 95 8.42 8.71 -15.38
C ALA A 95 9.49 7.76 -14.84
N ILE A 96 9.14 6.85 -13.93
CA ILE A 96 10.05 5.80 -13.44
C ILE A 96 10.50 4.92 -14.60
N LEU A 97 9.56 4.45 -15.43
CA LEU A 97 9.87 3.61 -16.59
C LEU A 97 10.82 4.28 -17.59
N LYS A 98 10.80 5.61 -17.72
CA LYS A 98 11.73 6.36 -18.59
C LYS A 98 13.12 6.56 -17.99
N ALA A 99 13.24 6.48 -16.67
CA ALA A 99 14.50 6.66 -15.95
C ALA A 99 15.26 5.34 -15.76
N MET A 100 14.63 4.21 -16.06
CA MET A 100 15.23 2.87 -16.10
C MET A 100 15.87 2.60 -17.46
#